data_AF-A0A5B6Z3V1-F1
#
_entry.id   AF-A0A5B6Z3V1-F1
#
_cell.length_a   1.000
_cell.length_b   1.000
_cell.length_c   1.000
_cell.angle_alpha   90.00
_cell.angle_beta   90.00
_cell.angle_gamma   90.00
#
_symmetry.space_group_name_H-M   'P 1'
#
loop_
_entity.id
_entity.type
_entity.pdbx_description
1 polymer ?
#
loop_
_entity_poly.entity_id
_entity_poly.type
_entity_poly.pdbx_seq_one_letter_code
_entity_poly.pdbx_strand_id
1 'polypeptide(L)'
;MMFHTQGASKHTCSLLAVLCGRNSERKGEQDVPERYPFPEIVSSGRLEVQTLNNPSTEEFRKVLDSFQPNFLYLQGEQLPNDEVGSLVWGGVDSCTAEAISGLFGTTLPTTVYLEIPNGEKLAEVLHSKGIPYVIYW
;
A
#
# COMPACT_ATOMS: atom_id res chain seq x y z
N MET A 1 5.21 42.59 2.31
CA MET A 1 5.92 41.52 1.56
C MET A 1 4.88 40.50 1.14
N MET A 2 4.60 40.39 -0.16
CA MET A 2 3.76 39.33 -0.69
C MET A 2 4.66 38.13 -0.98
N PHE A 3 4.57 37.10 -0.14
CA PHE A 3 5.11 35.80 -0.47
C PHE A 3 4.22 35.21 -1.56
N HIS A 4 4.59 35.43 -2.81
CA HIS A 4 4.12 34.58 -3.89
C HIS A 4 4.81 33.23 -3.70
N THR A 5 4.21 32.37 -2.87
CA THR A 5 4.45 30.93 -3.00
C THR A 5 3.96 30.58 -4.39
N GLN A 6 4.90 30.49 -5.34
CA GLN A 6 4.69 29.90 -6.63
C GLN A 6 4.21 28.48 -6.35
N GLY A 7 2.88 28.31 -6.32
CA GLY A 7 2.25 27.07 -5.91
C GLY A 7 2.83 25.97 -6.78
N ALA A 8 3.38 24.93 -6.14
CA ALA A 8 3.82 23.74 -6.84
C ALA A 8 2.74 23.38 -7.87
N SER A 9 3.17 23.21 -9.13
CA SER A 9 2.37 22.74 -10.24
C SER A 9 1.33 21.71 -9.77
N LYS A 10 0.14 21.71 -10.37
CA LYS A 10 -1.02 20.83 -10.10
C LYS A 10 -0.73 19.33 -10.32
N HIS A 11 0.42 18.83 -9.90
CA HIS A 11 0.69 17.41 -9.79
C HIS A 11 -0.03 16.95 -8.51
N THR A 12 -1.21 16.40 -8.70
CA THR A 12 -1.90 15.57 -7.71
C THR A 12 -0.97 14.43 -7.37
N CYS A 13 -0.46 14.40 -6.14
CA CYS A 13 0.30 13.27 -5.63
C CYS A 13 -0.71 12.28 -5.09
N SER A 14 -0.62 11.01 -5.47
CA SER A 14 -1.57 9.98 -5.05
C SER A 14 -0.86 8.81 -4.37
N LEU A 15 -1.48 8.32 -3.30
CA LEU A 15 -1.10 7.14 -2.54
C LEU A 15 -2.20 6.09 -2.65
N LEU A 16 -1.85 4.91 -3.14
CA LEU A 16 -2.68 3.72 -3.03
C LEU A 16 -2.15 2.88 -1.86
N ALA A 17 -2.96 2.71 -0.82
CA ALA A 17 -2.67 1.84 0.31
C ALA A 17 -3.40 0.51 0.15
N VAL A 18 -2.67 -0.60 0.21
CA VAL A 18 -3.22 -1.95 0.15
C VAL A 18 -2.95 -2.63 1.48
N LEU A 19 -4.01 -2.89 2.24
CA LEU A 19 -3.94 -3.48 3.57
C LEU A 19 -4.40 -4.92 3.50
N CYS A 20 -3.52 -5.88 3.79
CA CYS A 20 -3.92 -7.27 3.98
C CYS A 20 -4.34 -7.45 5.44
N GLY A 21 -5.55 -7.95 5.68
CA GLY A 21 -6.02 -8.12 7.05
C GLY A 21 -7.47 -8.55 7.10
N ARG A 22 -7.88 -9.08 8.26
CA ARG A 22 -9.30 -9.37 8.49
C ARG A 22 -10.08 -8.08 8.38
N ASN A 23 -11.12 -8.10 7.55
CA ASN A 23 -12.19 -7.11 7.56
C ASN A 23 -12.64 -6.94 9.01
N SER A 24 -12.18 -5.89 9.68
CA SER A 24 -12.87 -5.41 10.87
C SER A 24 -14.10 -4.68 10.34
N GLU A 25 -15.13 -5.46 10.03
CA GLU A 25 -16.47 -4.96 10.26
C GLU A 25 -16.46 -4.45 11.71
N ARG A 26 -16.52 -3.13 11.88
CA ARG A 26 -16.67 -2.49 13.18
C ARG A 26 -17.93 -3.05 13.82
N LYS A 27 -17.80 -4.07 14.65
CA LYS A 27 -18.85 -4.51 15.58
C LYS A 27 -18.22 -5.30 16.72
N GLY A 28 -18.32 -4.70 17.90
CA GLY A 28 -18.12 -5.39 19.17
C GLY A 28 -17.13 -4.66 20.06
N GLU A 29 -17.67 -3.82 20.94
CA GLU A 29 -17.03 -3.46 22.20
C GLU A 29 -16.46 -4.73 22.84
N GLN A 30 -15.15 -4.81 22.99
CA GLN A 30 -14.54 -5.69 23.98
C GLN A 30 -13.17 -5.16 24.37
N ASP A 31 -13.08 -4.91 25.66
CA ASP A 31 -11.95 -4.53 26.49
C ASP A 31 -10.77 -5.48 26.25
N VAL A 32 -9.86 -5.09 25.36
CA VAL A 32 -8.58 -5.77 25.09
C VAL A 32 -7.50 -4.69 25.13
N PRO A 33 -6.33 -4.92 25.78
CA PRO A 33 -5.32 -3.89 25.98
C PRO A 33 -4.94 -3.30 24.62
N GLU A 34 -4.81 -1.97 24.57
CA GLU A 34 -4.56 -1.16 23.38
C GLU A 34 -3.43 -1.73 22.51
N ARG A 35 -3.80 -2.67 21.64
CA ARG A 35 -3.04 -3.11 20.47
C ARG A 35 -2.82 -1.88 19.62
N TYR A 36 -1.59 -1.65 19.18
CA TYR A 36 -1.20 -0.44 18.46
C TYR A 36 -2.18 -0.19 17.30
N PRO A 37 -3.08 0.81 17.41
CA PRO A 37 -4.06 1.01 16.38
C PRO A 37 -3.30 1.64 15.23
N PHE A 38 -3.01 0.87 14.17
CA PHE A 38 -2.48 1.45 12.95
C PHE A 38 -3.51 2.46 12.44
N PRO A 39 -3.18 3.76 12.49
CA PRO A 39 -4.15 4.80 12.17
C PRO A 39 -4.49 4.71 10.68
N GLU A 40 -5.75 5.03 10.37
CA GLU A 40 -6.19 5.20 8.99
C GLU A 40 -5.23 6.17 8.27
N ILE A 41 -4.70 5.77 7.11
CA ILE A 41 -3.80 6.63 6.34
C ILE A 41 -4.65 7.76 5.76
N VAL A 42 -4.60 8.92 6.40
CA VAL A 42 -5.31 10.12 5.99
C VAL A 42 -4.34 11.23 5.63
N SER A 43 -4.73 12.03 4.64
CA SER A 43 -3.98 13.21 4.22
C SER A 43 -4.76 14.45 4.55
N SER A 44 -4.10 15.41 5.21
CA SER A 44 -4.65 16.75 5.47
C SER A 44 -4.33 17.75 4.34
N GLY A 45 -3.74 17.28 3.24
CA GLY A 45 -3.14 18.12 2.21
C GLY A 45 -3.45 17.66 0.79
N ARG A 46 -2.46 17.81 -0.10
CA ARG A 46 -2.61 17.53 -1.54
C ARG A 46 -2.38 16.07 -1.93
N LEU A 47 -2.03 15.22 -0.97
CA LEU A 47 -1.89 13.79 -1.21
C LEU A 47 -3.29 13.18 -1.23
N GLU A 48 -3.69 12.62 -2.36
CA GLU A 48 -4.92 11.84 -2.48
C GLU A 48 -4.63 10.43 -1.99
N VAL A 49 -5.41 9.93 -1.03
CA VAL A 49 -5.23 8.59 -0.47
C VAL A 49 -6.43 7.73 -0.84
N GLN A 50 -6.15 6.58 -1.45
CA GLN A 50 -7.13 5.53 -1.69
C GLN A 50 -6.66 4.26 -0.97
N THR A 51 -7.55 3.64 -0.20
CA THR A 51 -7.24 2.43 0.57
C THR A 51 -8.04 1.25 0.04
N LEU A 52 -7.37 0.13 -0.20
CA LEU A 52 -7.97 -1.17 -0.53
C LEU A 52 -7.74 -2.13 0.63
N ASN A 53 -8.83 -2.69 1.15
CA ASN A 53 -8.79 -3.66 2.25
C ASN A 53 -8.97 -5.06 1.68
N ASN A 54 -7.93 -5.89 1.78
CA ASN A 54 -7.89 -7.26 1.26
C ASN A 54 -8.46 -7.39 -0.17
N PRO A 55 -7.98 -6.59 -1.14
CA PRO A 55 -8.51 -6.62 -2.50
C PRO A 55 -8.21 -7.97 -3.17
N SER A 56 -9.03 -8.33 -4.15
CA SER A 56 -8.64 -9.36 -5.11
C SER A 56 -7.54 -8.83 -6.04
N THR A 57 -6.76 -9.73 -6.64
CA THR A 57 -5.74 -9.37 -7.64
C THR A 57 -6.31 -8.57 -8.81
N GLU A 58 -7.54 -8.89 -9.24
CA GLU A 58 -8.23 -8.18 -10.33
C GLU A 58 -8.66 -6.77 -9.91
N GLU A 59 -9.18 -6.63 -8.69
CA GLU A 59 -9.55 -5.33 -8.13
C GLU A 59 -8.33 -4.44 -7.96
N PHE A 60 -7.24 -4.98 -7.40
CA PHE A 60 -5.98 -4.25 -7.27
C PHE A 60 -5.50 -3.73 -8.63
N ARG A 61 -5.44 -4.59 -9.65
CA ARG A 61 -5.02 -4.18 -11.00
C ARG A 61 -5.91 -3.08 -11.57
N LYS A 62 -7.23 -3.26 -11.49
CA LYS A 62 -8.20 -2.28 -12.00
C LYS A 62 -8.00 -0.92 -11.35
N VAL A 63 -7.82 -0.89 -10.04
CA VAL A 63 -7.60 0.36 -9.31
C VAL A 63 -6.24 0.95 -9.66
N LEU A 64 -5.17 0.14 -9.69
CA LEU A 64 -3.83 0.57 -10.05
C LEU A 64 -3.79 1.25 -11.44
N ASP A 65 -4.43 0.63 -12.44
CA ASP A 65 -4.50 1.16 -13.81
C ASP A 65 -5.35 2.43 -13.92
N SER A 66 -6.43 2.53 -13.13
CA SER A 66 -7.31 3.72 -13.14
C SER A 66 -6.75 4.89 -12.33
N PHE A 67 -6.11 4.61 -11.20
CA PHE A 67 -5.69 5.60 -10.20
C PHE A 67 -4.25 6.06 -10.44
N GLN A 68 -3.42 5.21 -11.07
CA GLN A 68 -2.02 5.47 -11.43
C GLN A 68 -1.24 6.18 -10.30
N PRO A 69 -1.15 5.55 -9.12
CA PRO A 69 -0.60 6.18 -7.93
C PRO A 69 0.89 6.53 -8.10
N ASN A 70 1.31 7.65 -7.51
CA ASN A 70 2.74 7.96 -7.39
C ASN A 70 3.41 7.09 -6.32
N PHE A 71 2.69 6.85 -5.23
CA PHE A 71 3.11 6.05 -4.10
C PHE A 71 2.21 4.84 -3.93
N LEU A 72 2.81 3.67 -3.81
CA LEU A 72 2.11 2.45 -3.47
C LEU A 72 2.60 1.96 -2.10
N TYR A 73 1.66 1.73 -1.20
CA TYR A 73 1.92 1.16 0.11
C TYR A 73 1.31 -0.25 0.15
N LEU A 74 2.13 -1.27 0.39
CA LEU A 74 1.70 -2.66 0.48
C LEU A 74 1.97 -3.17 1.88
N GLN A 75 0.91 -3.43 2.65
CA GLN A 75 0.99 -4.03 3.97
C GLN A 75 0.53 -5.48 3.93
N GLY A 76 1.32 -6.37 4.53
CA GLY A 76 1.01 -7.77 4.74
C GLY A 76 -0.04 -8.00 5.82
N GLU A 77 -0.40 -9.26 6.09
CA GLU A 77 -1.51 -9.56 6.97
C GLU A 77 -1.27 -9.08 8.40
N GLN A 78 -2.29 -8.51 9.04
CA GLN A 78 -2.20 -8.20 10.47
C GLN A 78 -2.38 -9.47 11.31
N LEU A 79 -1.33 -9.84 12.03
CA LEU A 79 -1.33 -11.00 12.92
C LEU A 79 -1.89 -10.64 14.30
N PRO A 80 -2.37 -11.62 15.09
CA PRO A 80 -2.89 -11.36 16.44
C PRO A 80 -1.88 -10.78 17.42
N ASN A 81 -0.58 -10.84 17.14
CA ASN A 81 0.47 -10.26 17.97
C ASN A 81 0.86 -8.84 17.52
N ASP A 82 0.05 -8.18 16.69
CA ASP A 82 0.33 -6.87 16.08
C ASP A 82 1.56 -6.86 15.15
N GLU A 83 2.05 -8.04 14.78
CA GLU A 83 3.08 -8.18 13.75
C GLU A 83 2.47 -8.17 12.35
N VAL A 84 3.27 -7.74 11.39
CA VAL A 84 2.91 -7.77 9.99
C VAL A 84 3.41 -9.09 9.38
N GLY A 85 2.47 -9.89 8.91
CA GLY A 85 2.68 -11.15 8.23
C GLY A 85 2.83 -10.98 6.72
N SER A 86 2.72 -12.11 6.01
CA SER A 86 2.89 -12.18 4.56
C SER A 86 1.86 -11.34 3.79
N LEU A 87 2.14 -11.00 2.53
CA LEU A 87 1.15 -10.39 1.65
C LEU A 87 0.10 -11.45 1.25
N VAL A 88 -1.14 -11.30 1.71
CA VAL A 88 -2.23 -12.24 1.45
C VAL A 88 -3.41 -11.50 0.83
N TRP A 89 -3.71 -11.78 -0.44
CA TRP A 89 -4.81 -11.16 -1.17
C TRP A 89 -5.89 -12.19 -1.47
N GLY A 90 -7.13 -11.91 -1.05
CA GLY A 90 -8.27 -12.80 -1.31
C GLY A 90 -8.18 -14.17 -0.62
N GLY A 91 -7.36 -14.31 0.43
CA GLY A 91 -7.25 -15.54 1.22
C GLY A 91 -6.33 -16.63 0.66
N VAL A 92 -5.47 -16.30 -0.32
CA VAL A 92 -4.45 -17.21 -0.85
C VAL A 92 -3.05 -16.64 -0.58
N ASP A 93 -2.19 -17.41 0.10
CA ASP A 93 -0.81 -17.05 0.50
C ASP A 93 0.20 -16.92 -0.65
N SER A 94 -0.24 -16.79 -1.90
CA SER A 94 0.63 -16.97 -3.07
C SER A 94 1.10 -15.64 -3.71
N CYS A 95 1.39 -14.61 -2.91
CA CYS A 95 1.99 -13.38 -3.42
C CYS A 95 3.52 -13.50 -3.52
N THR A 96 4.01 -14.31 -4.46
CA THR A 96 5.44 -14.33 -4.78
C THR A 96 5.88 -13.00 -5.40
N ALA A 97 7.17 -12.70 -5.32
CA ALA A 97 7.73 -11.47 -5.89
C ALA A 97 7.40 -11.31 -7.38
N GLU A 98 7.44 -12.42 -8.11
CA GLU A 98 7.15 -12.49 -9.54
C GLU A 98 5.65 -12.31 -9.80
N ALA A 99 4.78 -12.87 -8.96
CA ALA A 99 3.34 -12.70 -9.05
C ALA A 99 2.95 -11.23 -8.83
N ILE A 100 3.45 -10.60 -7.77
CA ILE A 100 3.21 -9.17 -7.45
C ILE A 100 3.76 -8.28 -8.55
N SER A 101 4.99 -8.55 -9.01
CA SER A 101 5.59 -7.82 -10.13
C SER A 101 4.72 -7.92 -11.39
N GLY A 102 4.13 -9.07 -11.68
CA GLY A 102 3.20 -9.28 -12.79
C GLY A 102 1.84 -8.55 -12.66
N LEU A 103 1.59 -7.84 -11.56
CA LEU A 103 0.36 -7.06 -11.38
C LEU A 103 0.49 -5.64 -11.91
N PHE A 104 1.71 -5.11 -11.94
CA PHE A 104 1.97 -3.81 -12.51
C PHE A 104 1.85 -3.87 -14.03
N GLY A 105 0.92 -3.06 -14.57
CA GLY A 105 0.69 -2.87 -15.99
C GLY A 105 1.80 -2.05 -16.66
N THR A 106 1.41 -1.16 -17.57
CA THR A 106 2.37 -0.31 -18.32
C THR A 106 2.90 0.85 -17.49
N THR A 107 2.12 1.34 -16.52
CA THR A 107 2.49 2.47 -15.67
C THR A 107 2.97 1.94 -14.33
N LEU A 108 4.21 2.28 -13.97
CA LEU A 108 4.80 1.93 -12.69
C LEU A 108 4.67 3.12 -11.73
N PRO A 109 4.39 2.89 -10.43
CA PRO A 109 4.48 3.95 -9.43
C PRO A 109 5.93 4.44 -9.31
N THR A 110 6.09 5.67 -8.82
CA THR A 110 7.42 6.24 -8.56
C THR A 110 8.04 5.64 -7.30
N THR A 111 7.20 5.33 -6.30
CA THR A 111 7.63 4.80 -5.02
C THR A 111 6.76 3.63 -4.58
N VAL A 112 7.38 2.56 -4.08
CA VAL A 112 6.71 1.47 -3.37
C VAL A 112 7.28 1.35 -1.96
N TYR A 113 6.40 1.28 -0.96
CA TYR A 113 6.74 0.96 0.43
C TYR A 113 6.16 -0.41 0.78
N LEU A 114 7.03 -1.31 1.21
CA LEU A 114 6.74 -2.70 1.52
C LEU A 114 6.77 -2.90 3.02
N GLU A 115 5.58 -3.00 3.60
CA GLU A 115 5.33 -3.37 4.98
C GLU A 115 5.04 -4.87 5.06
N ILE A 116 6.07 -5.69 4.86
CA ILE A 116 5.98 -7.16 4.85
C ILE A 116 7.27 -7.77 5.41
N PRO A 117 7.22 -8.98 6.01
CA PRO A 117 8.41 -9.69 6.44
C PRO A 117 9.22 -10.15 5.22
N ASN A 118 10.55 -10.07 5.31
CA ASN A 118 11.49 -10.47 4.26
C ASN A 118 11.22 -9.78 2.91
N GLY A 119 10.93 -8.48 2.94
CA GLY A 119 10.57 -7.69 1.74
C GLY A 119 11.68 -7.54 0.70
N GLU A 120 12.93 -7.87 1.04
CA GLU A 120 14.13 -7.70 0.18
C GLU A 120 13.96 -8.31 -1.21
N LYS A 121 13.55 -9.59 -1.30
CA LYS A 121 13.40 -10.27 -2.60
C LYS A 121 12.36 -9.57 -3.48
N LEU A 122 11.24 -9.15 -2.90
CA LEU A 122 10.22 -8.39 -3.64
C LEU A 122 10.78 -7.02 -4.06
N ALA A 123 11.50 -6.35 -3.17
CA ALA A 123 12.09 -5.05 -3.45
C ALA A 123 13.05 -5.10 -4.65
N GLU A 124 13.93 -6.10 -4.72
CA GLU A 124 14.83 -6.33 -5.85
C GLU A 124 14.09 -6.55 -7.17
N VAL A 125 13.03 -7.35 -7.15
CA VAL A 125 12.20 -7.60 -8.34
C VAL A 125 11.46 -6.34 -8.79
N LEU A 126 10.93 -5.54 -7.87
CA LEU A 126 10.24 -4.28 -8.19
C LEU A 126 11.20 -3.22 -8.72
N HIS A 127 12.38 -3.11 -8.11
CA HIS A 127 13.42 -2.19 -8.57
C HIS A 127 13.93 -2.58 -9.96
N SER A 128 14.23 -3.86 -10.20
CA SER A 128 14.65 -4.36 -11.52
C SER A 128 13.57 -4.21 -12.60
N LYS A 129 12.29 -4.21 -12.22
CA LYS A 129 11.17 -3.88 -13.14
C LYS A 129 11.13 -2.39 -13.53
N GLY A 130 11.81 -1.52 -12.79
CA GLY A 130 11.96 -0.09 -13.12
C GLY A 130 11.27 0.87 -12.16
N ILE A 131 10.84 0.40 -10.99
CA ILE A 131 10.33 1.29 -9.93
C ILE A 131 11.53 1.99 -9.27
N PRO A 132 11.61 3.35 -9.33
CA PRO A 132 12.80 4.07 -8.87
C PRO A 132 13.07 3.96 -7.37
N TYR A 133 12.02 4.00 -6.55
CA TYR A 133 12.16 3.98 -5.08
C TYR A 133 11.38 2.80 -4.51
N VAL A 134 12.10 1.82 -3.96
CA VAL A 134 11.48 0.71 -3.24
C VAL A 134 12.04 0.68 -1.81
N ILE A 135 11.16 0.82 -0.83
CA ILE A 135 11.48 0.92 0.59
C ILE A 135 10.90 -0.32 1.28
N TYR A 136 11.70 -1.00 2.10
CA TYR A 136 11.32 -2.21 2.82
C TYR A 136 12.07 -2.27 4.17
N TRP A 137 11.67 -3.20 5.05
CA TRP A 137 12.37 -3.55 6.29
C TRP A 137 12.45 -5.06 6.50
#